data_AF-A0A958XPH9-F1
#
_entry.id   AF-A0A958XPH9-F1
#
_cell.length_a   1.000
_cell.length_b   1.000
_cell.length_c   1.000
_cell.angle_alpha   90.00
_cell.angle_beta   90.00
_cell.angle_gamma   90.00
#
_symmetry.space_group_name_H-M   'P 1'
#
loop_
_entity.id
_entity.type
_entity.pdbx_description
1 polymer ?
#
loop_
_entity_poly.entity_id
_entity_poly.type
_entity_poly.pdbx_seq_one_letter_code
_entity_poly.pdbx_strand_id
1 'polypeptide(L)'
;MINKKYQKDKNCCKVTFSLPLEAAPNAKDIRVLGDFNDWDWEQGLKMKATKTEYRASVDLDTGRRYEFRYLMDNKNWENDLNADDYAPSPFEGVDNCVISLEEEIPVLTSE
;
A
#
# COMPACT_ATOMS: atom_id res chain seq x y z
N MET A 1 -4.16 -2.46 -7.84
CA MET A 1 -3.91 -3.90 -7.58
C MET A 1 -2.80 -4.02 -6.56
N ILE A 2 -2.98 -4.87 -5.55
CA ILE A 2 -2.03 -5.04 -4.46
C ILE A 2 -1.57 -6.50 -4.44
N ASN A 3 -0.26 -6.74 -4.47
CA ASN A 3 0.33 -8.07 -4.33
C ASN A 3 1.04 -8.19 -2.98
N LYS A 4 0.76 -9.26 -2.25
CA LYS A 4 1.34 -9.56 -0.94
C LYS A 4 2.21 -10.80 -1.06
N LYS A 5 3.48 -10.70 -0.65
CA LYS A 5 4.41 -11.83 -0.60
C LYS A 5 5.01 -11.95 0.80
N TYR A 6 4.48 -12.89 1.56
CA TYR A 6 4.92 -13.19 2.92
C TYR A 6 6.33 -13.81 2.95
N GLN A 7 7.19 -13.28 3.82
CA GLN A 7 8.54 -13.75 4.09
C GLN A 7 8.55 -14.47 5.45
N LYS A 8 8.44 -15.81 5.40
CA LYS A 8 8.20 -16.70 6.56
C LYS A 8 9.28 -16.62 7.64
N ASP A 9 10.47 -16.16 7.30
CA ASP A 9 11.64 -16.06 8.18
C ASP A 9 11.70 -14.74 8.95
N LYS A 10 10.90 -13.73 8.59
CA LYS A 10 11.07 -12.33 9.06
C LYS A 10 9.82 -11.68 9.63
N ASN A 11 8.71 -12.41 9.79
CA ASN A 11 7.40 -11.83 10.18
C ASN A 11 7.05 -10.59 9.37
N CYS A 12 7.37 -10.63 8.08
CA CYS A 12 7.28 -9.49 7.18
C CYS A 12 6.60 -9.91 5.88
N CYS A 13 5.82 -9.02 5.31
CA CYS A 13 5.20 -9.20 4.01
C CYS A 13 5.68 -8.10 3.07
N LYS A 14 6.22 -8.52 1.93
CA LYS A 14 6.51 -7.60 0.84
C LYS A 14 5.21 -7.25 0.14
N VAL A 15 4.75 -6.02 0.32
CA VAL A 15 3.58 -5.46 -0.33
C VAL A 15 4.03 -4.72 -1.58
N THR A 16 3.41 -5.01 -2.71
CA THR A 16 3.62 -4.34 -3.99
C THR A 16 2.34 -3.67 -4.43
N PHE A 17 2.39 -2.35 -4.54
CA PHE A 17 1.31 -1.52 -5.03
C PHE A 17 1.46 -1.31 -6.54
N SER A 18 0.35 -1.46 -7.27
CA SER A 18 0.28 -1.27 -8.72
C SER A 18 -0.92 -0.40 -9.09
N LEU A 19 -0.66 0.66 -9.86
CA LEU A 19 -1.66 1.60 -10.36
C LEU A 19 -1.58 1.66 -11.90
N PRO A 20 -2.70 1.42 -12.64
CA PRO A 20 -2.72 1.55 -14.10
C PRO A 20 -2.28 2.94 -14.56
N LEU A 21 -1.66 3.04 -15.74
CA LEU A 21 -1.20 4.34 -16.26
C LEU A 21 -2.36 5.33 -16.45
N GLU A 22 -3.54 4.82 -16.78
CA GLU A 22 -4.76 5.58 -17.04
C GLU A 22 -5.37 6.20 -15.77
N ALA A 23 -5.05 5.65 -14.59
CA ALA A 23 -5.51 6.19 -13.31
C ALA A 23 -4.73 7.44 -12.88
N ALA A 24 -3.60 7.73 -13.53
CA ALA A 24 -2.77 8.88 -13.23
C ALA A 24 -2.35 9.63 -14.50
N PRO A 25 -3.31 10.09 -15.32
CA PRO A 25 -3.01 10.72 -16.59
C PRO A 25 -2.25 12.03 -16.32
N ASN A 26 -1.02 12.12 -16.83
CA ASN A 26 -0.10 13.24 -16.68
C ASN A 26 0.56 13.41 -15.29
N ALA A 27 0.42 12.46 -14.37
CA ALA A 27 1.11 12.53 -13.08
C ALA A 27 2.63 12.39 -13.27
N LYS A 28 3.41 13.27 -12.61
CA LYS A 28 4.88 13.27 -12.71
C LYS A 28 5.54 12.55 -11.55
N ASP A 29 4.96 12.67 -10.37
CA ASP A 29 5.38 11.97 -9.15
C ASP A 29 4.14 11.33 -8.51
N ILE A 30 4.22 10.01 -8.26
CA ILE A 30 3.17 9.26 -7.59
C ILE A 30 3.81 8.58 -6.39
N ARG A 31 3.28 8.82 -5.21
CA ARG A 31 3.77 8.23 -3.98
C ARG A 31 2.65 7.49 -3.26
N VAL A 32 3.00 6.39 -2.61
CA VAL A 32 2.13 5.74 -1.64
C VAL A 32 2.40 6.34 -0.27
N LEU A 33 1.37 6.92 0.32
CA LEU A 33 1.41 7.43 1.69
C LEU A 33 0.53 6.55 2.57
N GLY A 34 0.98 6.27 3.78
CA GLY A 34 0.27 5.42 4.71
C GLY A 34 0.95 5.38 6.07
N ASP A 35 0.44 4.53 6.95
CA ASP A 35 0.94 4.43 8.33
C ASP A 35 2.43 4.08 8.42
N PHE A 36 2.98 3.42 7.38
CA PHE A 36 4.38 3.01 7.32
C PHE A 36 5.36 4.12 6.95
N ASN A 37 4.88 5.30 6.59
CA ASN A 37 5.71 6.49 6.34
C ASN A 37 5.08 7.76 6.92
N ASP A 38 4.30 7.60 7.99
CA ASP A 38 3.65 8.69 8.73
C ASP A 38 2.81 9.64 7.86
N TRP A 39 2.30 9.14 6.73
CA TRP A 39 1.57 9.94 5.75
C TRP A 39 2.34 11.18 5.24
N ASP A 40 3.68 11.14 5.31
CA ASP A 40 4.54 12.27 4.94
C ASP A 40 4.93 12.21 3.46
N TRP A 41 4.78 13.33 2.77
CA TRP A 41 5.10 13.41 1.35
C TRP A 41 6.57 13.09 1.06
N GLU A 42 7.51 13.63 1.84
CA GLU A 42 8.94 13.47 1.58
C GLU A 42 9.44 12.04 1.84
N GLN A 43 8.84 11.37 2.82
CA GLN A 43 9.04 9.94 3.11
C GLN A 43 8.16 9.02 2.24
N GLY A 44 7.35 9.60 1.36
CA GLY A 44 6.44 8.90 0.49
C GLY A 44 7.11 7.84 -0.37
N LEU A 45 6.50 6.66 -0.45
CA LEU A 45 7.01 5.56 -1.25
C LEU A 45 6.80 5.86 -2.75
N LYS A 46 7.85 6.32 -3.42
CA LYS A 46 7.80 6.68 -4.84
C LYS A 46 7.51 5.48 -5.74
N MET A 47 6.49 5.62 -6.58
CA MET A 47 6.14 4.65 -7.61
C MET A 47 6.95 4.90 -8.88
N LYS A 48 7.45 3.82 -9.48
CA LYS A 48 8.17 3.85 -10.74
C LYS A 48 7.25 3.45 -11.88
N ALA A 49 7.26 4.21 -12.96
CA ALA A 49 6.57 3.84 -14.18
C ALA A 49 7.22 2.60 -14.83
N THR A 50 6.37 1.68 -15.27
CA THR A 50 6.71 0.56 -16.15
C THR A 50 6.03 0.77 -17.51
N LYS A 51 6.06 -0.24 -18.40
CA LYS A 51 5.36 -0.15 -19.68
C LYS A 51 3.84 -0.09 -19.55
N THR A 52 3.27 -0.60 -18.45
CA THR A 52 1.82 -0.82 -18.32
C THR A 52 1.23 -0.24 -17.03
N GLU A 53 2.05 0.09 -16.05
CA GLU A 53 1.58 0.55 -14.73
C GLU A 53 2.68 1.30 -13.97
N TYR A 54 2.28 2.02 -12.93
CA TYR A 54 3.16 2.49 -11.87
C TYR A 54 3.27 1.43 -10.78
N ARG A 55 4.47 1.21 -10.24
CA ARG A 55 4.71 0.20 -9.20
C ARG A 55 5.64 0.69 -8.09
N ALA A 56 5.33 0.31 -6.85
CA ALA A 56 6.24 0.41 -5.71
C ALA A 56 6.12 -0.81 -4.79
N SER A 57 7.16 -1.11 -4.02
CA SER A 57 7.11 -2.16 -3.01
C SER A 57 7.71 -1.70 -1.69
N VAL A 58 7.14 -2.19 -0.59
CA VAL A 58 7.61 -1.99 0.79
C VAL A 58 7.45 -3.28 1.57
N ASP A 59 8.38 -3.54 2.47
CA ASP A 59 8.36 -4.66 3.40
C ASP A 59 7.68 -4.16 4.68
N LEU A 60 6.55 -4.79 5.07
CA LEU A 60 5.72 -4.39 6.22
C LEU A 60 5.57 -5.54 7.21
N ASP A 61 5.48 -5.22 8.48
CA ASP A 61 5.27 -6.21 9.53
C ASP A 61 3.92 -6.91 9.36
N THR A 62 3.89 -8.22 9.59
CA THR A 62 2.66 -9.01 9.62
C THR A 62 1.92 -8.85 10.95
N GLY A 63 0.68 -9.34 11.02
CA GLY A 63 -0.14 -9.33 12.25
C GLY A 63 -0.92 -8.05 12.48
N ARG A 64 -0.97 -7.15 11.48
CA ARG A 64 -1.61 -5.84 11.61
C ARG A 64 -2.19 -5.34 10.30
N ARG A 65 -3.00 -4.29 10.45
CA ARG A 65 -3.59 -3.52 9.35
C ARG A 65 -2.77 -2.24 9.16
N TYR A 66 -2.74 -1.77 7.91
CA TYR A 66 -2.18 -0.48 7.54
C TYR A 66 -3.18 0.27 6.67
N GLU A 67 -3.37 1.54 6.95
CA GLU A 67 -4.07 2.48 6.08
C GLU A 67 -3.09 3.13 5.10
N PHE A 68 -3.54 3.37 3.86
CA PHE A 68 -2.74 4.01 2.82
C PHE A 68 -3.62 4.65 1.73
N ARG A 69 -3.02 5.54 0.92
CA ARG A 69 -3.57 6.08 -0.33
C ARG A 69 -2.46 6.43 -1.32
N TYR A 70 -2.82 6.64 -2.59
CA TYR A 70 -1.93 7.19 -3.61
C TYR A 70 -2.04 8.72 -3.63
N LEU A 71 -0.90 9.41 -3.63
CA LEU A 71 -0.84 10.86 -3.80
C LEU A 71 -0.02 11.21 -5.05
N MET A 72 -0.67 11.89 -6.00
CA MET A 72 -0.06 12.35 -7.24
C MET A 72 0.28 13.84 -7.14
N ASP A 73 1.52 14.17 -7.52
CA ASP A 73 2.05 15.54 -7.59
C ASP A 73 1.78 16.37 -6.32
N ASN A 74 1.77 15.70 -5.16
CA ASN A 74 1.47 16.25 -3.83
C ASN A 74 0.08 16.93 -3.72
N LYS A 75 -0.90 16.50 -4.51
CA LYS A 75 -2.21 17.19 -4.61
C LYS A 75 -3.41 16.26 -4.74
N ASN A 76 -3.33 15.29 -5.65
CA ASN A 76 -4.48 14.48 -6.03
C ASN A 76 -4.40 13.12 -5.35
N TRP A 77 -5.41 12.81 -4.55
CA TRP A 77 -5.50 11.56 -3.83
C TRP A 77 -6.33 10.54 -4.58
N GLU A 78 -5.85 9.30 -4.63
CA GLU A 78 -6.57 8.17 -5.23
C GLU A 78 -6.54 6.95 -4.32
N ASN A 79 -7.64 6.19 -4.39
CA ASN A 79 -7.80 4.94 -3.67
C ASN A 79 -7.52 3.75 -4.61
N ASP A 80 -7.03 2.64 -4.07
CA ASP A 80 -7.00 1.37 -4.79
C ASP A 80 -8.35 0.66 -4.64
N LEU A 81 -9.07 0.47 -5.75
CA LEU A 81 -10.33 -0.27 -5.77
C LEU A 81 -10.20 -1.74 -5.32
N ASN A 82 -8.97 -2.26 -5.25
CA ASN A 82 -8.65 -3.61 -4.81
C ASN A 82 -7.97 -3.64 -3.42
N ALA A 83 -8.12 -2.58 -2.62
CA ALA A 83 -7.78 -2.62 -1.20
C ALA A 83 -8.58 -3.74 -0.49
N ASP A 84 -8.05 -4.26 0.61
CA ASP A 84 -8.76 -5.31 1.35
C ASP A 84 -10.02 -4.77 2.03
N ASP A 85 -9.98 -3.49 2.43
CA ASP A 85 -11.06 -2.79 3.12
C ASP A 85 -10.85 -1.26 2.99
N TYR A 86 -11.78 -0.50 3.55
CA TYR A 86 -11.71 0.96 3.67
C TYR A 86 -11.98 1.40 5.12
N ALA A 87 -11.28 2.43 5.56
CA ALA A 87 -11.46 3.00 6.90
C ALA A 87 -11.71 4.52 6.81
N PRO A 88 -12.61 5.09 7.62
CA PRO A 88 -12.82 6.54 7.66
C PRO A 88 -11.53 7.27 8.01
N SER A 89 -11.14 8.22 7.17
CA SER A 89 -10.04 9.13 7.48
C SER A 89 -10.50 10.22 8.48
N PRO A 90 -9.58 11.00 9.05
CA PRO A 90 -9.94 12.18 9.84
C PRO A 90 -10.70 13.27 9.07
N PHE A 91 -10.77 13.19 7.75
CA PHE A 91 -11.48 14.14 6.89
C PHE A 91 -12.86 13.60 6.50
N GLU A 92 -13.87 14.46 6.60
CA GLU A 92 -15.26 14.09 6.33
C GLU A 92 -15.45 13.58 4.89
N GLY A 93 -16.14 12.44 4.76
CA GLY A 93 -16.47 11.84 3.46
C GLY A 93 -15.27 11.24 2.72
N VAL A 94 -14.13 11.07 3.39
CA VAL A 94 -12.91 10.51 2.81
C VAL A 94 -12.54 9.24 3.55
N ASP A 95 -12.44 8.14 2.83
CA ASP A 95 -11.95 6.87 3.34
C ASP A 95 -10.53 6.57 2.83
N ASN A 96 -9.70 6.01 3.71
CA ASN A 96 -8.40 5.45 3.40
C ASN A 96 -8.54 3.99 2.94
N CYS A 97 -7.66 3.55 2.04
CA CYS A 97 -7.55 2.13 1.72
C CYS A 97 -6.88 1.40 2.86
N VAL A 98 -7.27 0.15 3.08
CA VAL A 98 -6.67 -0.71 4.10
C VAL A 98 -6.01 -1.93 3.46
N ILE A 99 -4.82 -2.27 3.94
CA ILE A 99 -4.23 -3.60 3.78
C ILE A 99 -4.18 -4.33 5.13
N SER A 100 -4.63 -5.57 5.13
CA SER A 100 -4.55 -6.50 6.27
C SER A 100 -3.46 -7.53 5.99
N LEU A 101 -2.45 -7.58 6.85
CA LEU A 101 -1.33 -8.51 6.74
C LEU A 101 -1.44 -9.52 7.89
N GLU A 102 -1.74 -10.77 7.55
CA GLU A 102 -1.94 -11.84 8.54
C GLU A 102 -0.61 -12.28 9.13
N GLU A 103 -0.58 -12.58 10.43
CA GLU A 103 0.52 -13.33 11.05
C GLU A 103 0.44 -14.80 10.59
N GLU A 104 1.52 -15.32 9.99
CA GLU A 104 1.63 -16.78 9.87
C GLU A 104 2.03 -17.33 11.25
N ILE A 105 1.05 -17.85 12.00
CA ILE A 105 1.35 -18.67 13.17
C ILE A 105 2.05 -19.93 12.66
N PRO A 106 3.30 -20.24 13.10
CA PRO A 106 3.91 -21.51 12.76
C PRO A 106 2.99 -22.61 13.27
N VAL A 107 2.43 -23.41 12.35
CA VAL A 107 1.71 -24.62 12.75
C VAL A 107 2.74 -25.49 13.47
N LEU A 108 2.62 -25.60 14.80
CA LEU A 108 3.34 -26.59 15.56
C LEU A 108 2.88 -27.94 15.02
N THR A 109 3.69 -28.55 14.15
CA THR A 109 3.49 -29.93 13.74
C THR A 109 3.72 -30.78 14.98
N SER A 110 2.64 -31.27 15.59
CA SER A 110 2.72 -32.35 16.57
C SER A 110 3.27 -33.58 15.85
N GLU A 111 4.43 -34.05 16.29
CA GLU A 111 5.05 -35.33 15.88
C GLU A 111 4.17 -36.54 16.17
#